data_AF-W7CYA6-F1
#
_entry.id   AF-W7CYA6-F1
#
_cell.length_a   1.000
_cell.length_b   1.000
_cell.length_c   1.000
_cell.angle_alpha   90.00
_cell.angle_beta   90.00
_cell.angle_gamma   90.00
#
_symmetry.space_group_name_H-M   'P 1'
#
loop_
_entity.id
_entity.type
_entity.pdbx_description
1 polymer ?
#
loop_
_entity_poly.entity_id
_entity_poly.type
_entity_poly.pdbx_seq_one_letter_code
_entity_poly.pdbx_strand_id
1 'polypeptide(L)'
;MAVERNIATIETERLLLIPYYVDYVAATMDSHRRLEQLCGYQVAPEWPGIDFLFYLPFALEQLNENPADSKWTRLIVLKRDPRSNW
;
A
#
# COMPACT_ATOMS: atom_id res chain seq x y z
N MET A 1 7.15 14.22 12.48
CA MET A 1 7.53 13.03 13.28
C MET A 1 7.24 11.81 12.41
N ALA A 2 8.17 10.87 12.27
CA ALA A 2 7.89 9.64 11.55
C ALA A 2 6.91 8.80 12.38
N VAL A 3 5.77 8.40 11.81
CA VAL A 3 4.87 7.45 12.45
C VAL A 3 5.59 6.11 12.49
N GLU A 4 5.79 5.57 13.70
CA GLU A 4 6.53 4.33 13.91
C GLU A 4 5.77 3.17 13.25
N ARG A 5 6.42 2.50 12.30
CA ARG A 5 5.84 1.41 11.50
C ARG A 5 5.92 0.10 12.30
N ASN A 6 5.03 -0.06 13.27
CA ASN A 6 5.10 -1.14 14.27
C ASN A 6 4.41 -2.44 13.85
N ILE A 7 4.02 -2.56 12.57
CA ILE A 7 3.31 -3.73 12.07
C ILE A 7 4.23 -4.47 11.11
N ALA A 8 4.47 -5.75 11.44
CA ALA A 8 5.32 -6.60 10.62
C ALA A 8 4.71 -6.81 9.22
N THR A 9 5.56 -6.73 8.20
CA THR A 9 5.28 -7.23 6.86
C THR A 9 5.12 -8.75 6.92
N ILE A 10 4.11 -9.28 6.24
CA ILE A 10 3.95 -10.73 6.07
C ILE A 10 4.61 -11.12 4.75
N GLU A 11 5.43 -12.15 4.80
CA GLU A 11 6.21 -12.62 3.67
C GLU A 11 5.81 -14.07 3.32
N THR A 12 5.55 -14.31 2.05
CA THR A 12 5.37 -15.66 1.49
C THR A 12 6.46 -15.93 0.46
N GLU A 13 6.48 -17.11 -0.16
CA GLU A 13 7.42 -17.40 -1.25
C GLU A 13 7.35 -16.35 -2.38
N ARG A 14 6.15 -15.88 -2.73
CA ARG A 14 5.91 -15.05 -3.92
C ARG A 14 5.47 -13.62 -3.62
N LEU A 15 5.00 -13.34 -2.41
CA LEU A 15 4.34 -12.08 -2.07
C LEU A 15 4.96 -11.44 -0.83
N LEU A 16 4.93 -10.11 -0.79
CA LEU A 16 5.06 -9.31 0.42
C LEU A 16 3.72 -8.61 0.67
N LEU A 17 3.21 -8.71 1.90
CA LEU A 17 2.00 -8.02 2.32
C LEU A 17 2.40 -6.94 3.32
N ILE A 18 2.54 -5.72 2.82
CA ILE A 18 3.06 -4.57 3.55
C ILE A 18 1.87 -3.83 4.16
N PRO A 19 1.91 -3.44 5.45
CA PRO A 19 0.83 -2.65 6.05
C PRO A 19 0.57 -1.38 5.24
N TYR A 20 -0.70 -1.07 5.04
CA TYR A 20 -1.11 0.09 4.26
C TYR A 20 -1.23 1.30 5.19
N TYR A 21 -0.10 1.98 5.37
CA TYR A 21 0.01 3.14 6.25
C TYR A 21 -0.68 4.38 5.67
N VAL A 22 -0.98 5.35 6.54
CA VAL A 22 -1.63 6.64 6.19
C VAL A 22 -0.93 7.34 5.03
N ASP A 23 0.41 7.40 5.05
CA ASP A 23 1.23 8.03 4.01
C ASP A 23 1.10 7.32 2.66
N TYR A 24 0.93 6.00 2.67
CA TYR A 24 0.66 5.23 1.46
C TYR A 24 -0.75 5.51 0.93
N VAL A 25 -1.78 5.50 1.78
CA VAL A 25 -3.16 5.83 1.37
C VAL A 25 -3.25 7.21 0.75
N ALA A 26 -2.62 8.21 1.38
CA ALA A 26 -2.57 9.57 0.84
C ALA A 26 -1.86 9.62 -0.52
N ALA A 27 -0.72 8.93 -0.65
CA ALA A 27 0.03 8.87 -1.90
C ALA A 27 -0.73 8.20 -3.04
N THR A 28 -1.52 7.17 -2.72
CA THR A 28 -2.41 6.49 -3.67
C THR A 28 -3.41 7.42 -4.34
N MET A 29 -4.02 8.30 -3.54
CA MET A 29 -5.00 9.26 -4.04
C MET A 29 -4.36 10.40 -4.83
N ASP A 30 -3.06 10.63 -4.64
CA ASP A 30 -2.29 11.64 -5.34
C ASP A 30 -1.81 11.12 -6.71
N SER A 31 -0.92 10.13 -6.73
CA SER A 31 -0.44 9.52 -7.98
C SER A 31 0.34 8.22 -7.75
N HIS A 32 0.40 7.37 -8.78
CA HIS A 32 1.28 6.18 -8.76
C HIS A 32 2.71 6.55 -8.41
N ARG A 33 3.27 7.56 -9.10
CA ARG A 33 4.64 8.02 -8.88
C ARG A 33 4.91 8.38 -7.42
N ARG A 34 3.94 9.03 -6.76
CA ARG A 34 4.08 9.40 -5.36
C ARG A 34 4.14 8.16 -4.47
N LEU A 35 3.29 7.18 -4.73
CA LEU A 35 3.33 5.93 -3.98
C LEU A 35 4.62 5.16 -4.23
N GLU A 36 5.06 5.02 -5.47
CA GLU A 36 6.31 4.34 -5.83
C GLU A 36 7.51 4.93 -5.07
N GLN A 37 7.60 6.26 -4.99
CA GLN A 37 8.64 6.95 -4.24
C GLN A 37 8.62 6.64 -2.74
N LEU A 38 7.44 6.43 -2.15
CA LEU A 38 7.29 6.18 -0.72
C LEU A 38 7.44 4.70 -0.35
N CYS A 39 6.92 3.80 -1.18
CA CYS A 39 6.92 2.37 -0.90
C CYS A 39 8.15 1.65 -1.46
N GLY A 40 8.82 2.23 -2.48
CA GLY A 40 9.98 1.62 -3.14
C GLY A 40 9.64 0.48 -4.10
N TYR A 41 8.37 0.31 -4.46
CA TYR A 41 7.90 -0.70 -5.41
C TYR A 41 7.23 -0.04 -6.60
N GLN A 42 7.30 -0.70 -7.76
CA GLN A 42 6.56 -0.29 -8.94
C GLN A 42 5.06 -0.50 -8.72
N VAL A 43 4.24 0.47 -9.12
CA VAL A 43 2.78 0.42 -8.98
C VAL A 43 2.16 0.00 -10.31
N ALA A 44 1.20 -0.92 -10.25
CA ALA A 44 0.50 -1.38 -11.45
C ALA A 44 -0.36 -0.24 -12.05
N PRO A 45 -0.39 -0.05 -13.38
CA PRO A 45 -1.16 1.02 -14.02
C PRO A 45 -2.66 1.03 -13.69
N GLU A 46 -3.23 -0.14 -13.42
CA GLU A 46 -4.64 -0.32 -13.08
C GLU A 46 -5.00 -0.05 -11.61
N TRP A 47 -3.99 0.20 -10.77
CA TRP A 47 -4.19 0.44 -9.35
C TRP A 47 -4.51 1.92 -9.06
N PRO A 48 -5.14 2.30 -7.93
CA PRO A 48 -6.09 1.50 -7.17
C PRO A 48 -7.32 1.30 -8.06
N GLY A 49 -7.74 0.05 -8.31
CA GLY A 49 -8.92 -0.20 -9.13
C GLY A 49 -10.12 0.66 -8.69
N ILE A 50 -10.98 1.03 -9.64
CA ILE A 50 -12.01 2.08 -9.47
C ILE A 50 -12.84 1.94 -8.18
N ASP A 51 -13.22 0.72 -7.81
CA ASP A 51 -14.01 0.47 -6.60
C ASP A 51 -13.25 0.81 -5.32
N PHE A 52 -11.94 0.52 -5.29
CA PHE A 52 -11.10 0.84 -4.15
C PHE A 52 -10.82 2.34 -4.06
N LEU A 53 -10.74 3.05 -5.19
CA LEU A 53 -10.55 4.49 -5.23
C LEU A 53 -11.63 5.24 -4.43
N PHE A 54 -12.89 4.81 -4.52
CA PHE A 54 -13.99 5.39 -3.74
C PHE A 54 -13.90 5.11 -2.24
N TYR A 55 -13.21 4.06 -1.83
CA TYR A 55 -13.04 3.68 -0.43
C TYR A 55 -11.87 4.40 0.27
N LEU A 56 -10.86 4.86 -0.50
CA LEU A 56 -9.64 5.45 0.06
C LEU A 56 -9.86 6.65 0.99
N PRO A 57 -10.79 7.59 0.73
CA PRO A 57 -11.02 8.70 1.66
C PRO A 57 -11.44 8.21 3.05
N PHE A 58 -12.31 7.21 3.11
CA PHE A 58 -12.77 6.59 4.36
C PHE A 58 -11.64 5.81 5.04
N ALA A 59 -10.83 5.08 4.27
CA ALA A 59 -9.66 4.39 4.79
C ALA A 59 -8.65 5.36 5.40
N LEU A 60 -8.44 6.52 4.77
CA LEU A 60 -7.53 7.55 5.28
C LEU A 60 -8.03 8.13 6.60
N GLU A 61 -9.33 8.48 6.67
CA GLU A 61 -9.96 8.97 7.91
C GLU A 61 -9.81 7.96 9.04
N GLN A 62 -10.19 6.70 8.80
CA GLN A 62 -10.08 5.63 9.80
C GLN A 62 -8.64 5.43 10.31
N LEU A 63 -7.65 5.42 9.41
CA LEU A 63 -6.25 5.21 9.80
C LEU A 63 -5.64 6.42 10.52
N ASN A 64 -6.14 7.63 10.26
CA ASN A 64 -5.75 8.81 11.03
C ASN A 64 -6.29 8.76 12.46
N GLU A 65 -7.52 8.27 12.64
CA GLU A 65 -8.12 8.08 13.97
C GLU A 65 -7.47 6.92 14.73
N ASN A 66 -7.18 5.82 14.03
CA ASN A 66 -6.62 4.61 14.61
C ASN A 66 -5.53 4.00 13.73
N PRO A 67 -4.26 4.44 13.85
CA PRO A 67 -3.15 3.92 13.05
C PRO A 67 -2.94 2.40 13.16
N ALA A 68 -3.38 1.77 14.26
CA ALA A 68 -3.25 0.33 14.47
C ALA A 68 -4.13 -0.51 13.51
N ASP A 69 -5.12 0.10 12.86
CA ASP A 69 -5.99 -0.56 11.88
C ASP A 69 -5.27 -0.91 10.58
N SER A 70 -4.09 -0.33 10.33
CA SER A 70 -3.22 -0.70 9.20
C SER A 70 -2.77 -2.17 9.24
N LYS A 71 -3.02 -2.91 10.35
CA LYS A 71 -2.82 -4.37 10.42
C LYS A 71 -3.78 -5.15 9.51
N TRP A 72 -4.96 -4.59 9.23
CA TRP A 72 -6.03 -5.23 8.48
C TRP A 72 -5.95 -4.98 6.98
N THR A 73 -5.40 -3.84 6.57
CA THR A 73 -5.27 -3.47 5.15
C THR A 73 -3.81 -3.50 4.74
N ARG A 74 -3.49 -4.25 3.68
CA ARG A 74 -2.12 -4.45 3.23
C ARG A 74 -1.98 -4.24 1.73
N LEU A 75 -0.91 -3.59 1.33
CA LEU A 75 -0.44 -3.59 -0.05
C LEU A 75 0.14 -4.96 -0.37
N ILE A 76 -0.30 -5.55 -1.47
CA ILE A 76 0.24 -6.81 -1.98
C ILE A 76 1.30 -6.47 -3.02
N VAL A 77 2.53 -6.86 -2.73
CA VAL A 77 3.66 -6.73 -3.66
C VAL A 77 4.03 -8.12 -4.17
N LEU A 78 4.09 -8.25 -5.49
CA LEU A 78 4.62 -9.45 -6.13
C LEU A 78 6.15 -9.37 -6.16
N LYS A 79 6.84 -10.34 -5.53
CA LYS A 79 8.31 -10.31 -5.40
C LYS A 79 9.05 -10.50 -6.72
N ARG A 80 8.45 -11.25 -7.62
CA ARG A 80 8.99 -11.54 -8.94
C ARG A 80 7.82 -11.62 -9.91
N ASP A 81 7.89 -10.82 -10.97
CA ASP A 81 6.95 -10.97 -12.07
C ASP A 81 7.30 -12.26 -12.84
N PRO A 82 6.44 -13.30 -12.84
CA PRO A 82 6.68 -14.51 -13.62
C PRO A 82 6.64 -14.26 -15.14
N ARG A 83 6.18 -13.07 -15.59
CA ARG A 83 6.18 -12.64 -16.99
C ARG A 83 7.42 -11.82 -17.36
N SER A 84 8.22 -11.41 -16.37
CA SER A 84 9.55 -10.81 -16.58
C SER A 84 10.57 -11.93 -16.82
N ASN A 85 10.45 -12.57 -17.99
CA ASN A 85 11.51 -13.36 -18.60
C ASN A 85 12.04 -12.55 -19.79
N TRP A 86 12.62 -11.39 -19.51
CA TRP A 86 13.38 -10.56 -20.45
C TRP A 86 14.48 -9.84 -19.68
#